data_AF-A0A0S8J0F4-F1
#
_entry.id   AF-A0A0S8J0F4-F1
#
_cell.length_a   1.000
_cell.length_b   1.000
_cell.length_c   1.000
_cell.angle_alpha   90.00
_cell.angle_beta   90.00
_cell.angle_gamma   90.00
#
_symmetry.space_group_name_H-M   'P 1'
#
loop_
_entity.id
_entity.type
_entity.pdbx_description
1 polymer ?
#
loop_
_entity_poly.entity_id
_entity_poly.type
_entity_poly.pdbx_seq_one_letter_code
_entity_poly.pdbx_strand_id
1 'polypeptide(L)' 'MYRDHPDLSGFWEDKEGNLIKRRKLPNGQEFDVVKNYPEKEELFGYLEGMAEDIEYKEHIGLLRWILAYRVG' A
#
# COMPACT_ATOMS: atom_id res chain seq x y z
N MET A 1 21.17 -8.98 6.75
CA MET A 1 20.40 -8.28 7.80
C MET A 1 19.92 -6.97 7.19
N TYR A 2 18.66 -6.89 6.75
CA TYR A 2 18.09 -5.61 6.31
C TYR A 2 17.68 -4.81 7.55
N ARG A 3 18.51 -3.82 7.92
CA ARG A 3 18.16 -2.76 8.88
C ARG A 3 17.45 -1.64 8.13
N ASP A 4 16.22 -1.86 7.70
CA ASP A 4 15.38 -0.79 7.17
C ASP A 4 13.95 -1.04 7.65
N HIS A 5 13.73 -0.87 8.95
CA HIS A 5 12.38 -0.59 9.41
C HIS A 5 12.09 0.87 9.01
N PRO A 6 11.12 1.14 8.14
CA PRO A 6 10.73 2.48 7.79
C PRO A 6 10.23 3.14 9.07
N ASP A 7 10.67 4.37 9.29
CA ASP A 7 10.11 5.21 10.33
C ASP A 7 8.63 5.45 10.02
N LEU A 8 7.76 4.75 10.77
CA LEU A 8 6.31 4.93 10.72
C LEU A 8 5.85 6.16 11.52
N SER A 9 6.78 7.03 11.95
CA SER A 9 6.40 8.32 12.52
C SER A 9 5.58 9.14 11.52
N GLY A 10 4.48 9.69 12.03
CA GLY A 10 3.54 10.48 11.24
C GLY A 10 2.64 9.68 10.29
N PHE A 11 2.55 8.35 10.46
CA PHE A 11 1.50 7.54 9.87
C PHE A 11 0.37 7.29 10.86
N TRP A 12 -0.86 7.15 10.37
CA TRP A 12 -2.01 6.71 11.16
C TRP A 12 -2.93 5.85 10.31
N GLU A 13 -3.73 5.00 10.95
CA GLU A 13 -4.82 4.29 10.30
C GLU A 13 -6.09 5.12 10.39
N ASP A 14 -6.83 5.24 9.30
CA ASP A 14 -8.18 5.80 9.32
C ASP A 14 -9.21 4.75 9.81
N LYS A 15 -10.50 5.11 9.77
CA LYS A 15 -11.57 4.22 10.23
C LYS A 15 -11.82 3.02 9.32
N GLU A 16 -11.30 3.06 8.10
CA GLU A 16 -11.45 2.03 7.07
C GLU A 16 -10.22 1.11 7.03
N GLY A 17 -9.21 1.38 7.86
CA GLY A 17 -7.97 0.61 7.94
C GLY A 17 -6.90 1.08 6.95
N ASN A 18 -7.09 2.22 6.29
CA ASN A 18 -6.10 2.75 5.37
C ASN A 18 -4.93 3.36 6.12
N LEU A 19 -3.72 3.06 5.65
CA LEU A 19 -2.50 3.65 6.20
C LEU A 19 -2.27 5.02 5.56
N ILE A 20 -2.39 6.07 6.35
CA ILE A 20 -2.32 7.47 5.89
C ILE A 20 -1.03 8.13 6.35
N LYS A 21 -0.48 9.02 5.51
CA LYS A 21 0.59 9.96 5.89
C LYS A 21 0.30 11.36 5.39
N ARG A 22 0.38 12.35 6.29
CA ARG A 22 0.33 13.76 5.93
C ARG A 22 1.61 14.19 5.23
N ARG A 23 1.44 14.89 4.11
CA ARG A 23 2.52 15.52 3.34
C ARG A 23 2.26 17.01 3.26
N LYS A 24 3.35 17.77 3.17
CA LYS A 24 3.34 19.22 3.03
C LYS A 24 4.05 19.60 1.74
N LEU A 25 3.39 20.38 0.90
CA LEU A 25 3.97 20.95 -0.31
C LEU A 25 4.91 22.11 0.06
N PRO A 26 5.85 22.49 -0.83
CA PRO A 26 6.71 23.66 -0.62
C PRO A 26 5.94 24.97 -0.39
N ASN A 27 4.73 25.10 -0.94
CA ASN A 27 3.85 26.26 -0.73
C ASN A 27 3.10 26.23 0.61
N GLY A 28 3.35 25.23 1.46
CA GLY A 28 2.75 25.09 2.79
C GLY A 28 1.41 24.35 2.82
N GLN A 29 0.83 23.97 1.69
CA GLN A 29 -0.40 23.17 1.65
C GLN A 29 -0.15 21.76 2.21
N GLU A 30 -1.12 21.22 2.93
CA GLU A 30 -1.05 19.89 3.54
C GLU A 30 -2.11 18.97 2.92
N PHE A 31 -1.75 17.70 2.72
CA PHE A 31 -2.62 16.69 2.15
C PHE A 31 -2.30 15.32 2.75
N ASP A 32 -3.34 14.51 2.88
CA ASP A 32 -3.25 13.17 3.44
C ASP A 32 -3.12 12.17 2.29
N VAL A 33 -2.13 11.29 2.39
CA VAL A 33 -1.79 10.33 1.33
C VAL A 33 -2.03 8.92 1.83
N VAL A 34 -2.90 8.19 1.15
CA VAL A 34 -3.12 6.75 1.34
C VAL A 34 -1.88 5.99 0.85
N LYS A 35 -1.38 5.06 1.66
CA LYS A 35 -0.11 4.36 1.43
C LYS A 35 -0.30 2.91 1.00
N ASN A 36 -1.47 2.37 1.28
CA ASN A 36 -1.93 1.04 0.89
C ASN A 36 -2.84 1.08 -0.36
N TYR A 37 -2.75 2.12 -1.19
CA TYR A 37 -3.49 2.23 -2.45
C TYR A 37 -2.69 1.64 -3.63
N PRO A 38 -3.32 0.92 -4.59
CA PRO A 38 -4.71 0.46 -4.60
C PRO A 38 -5.01 -0.57 -3.51
N GLU A 39 -6.28 -0.65 -3.11
CA GLU A 39 -6.75 -1.63 -2.13
C GLU A 39 -6.61 -3.06 -2.66
N LYS A 40 -6.58 -4.04 -1.74
CA LYS A 40 -6.42 -5.44 -2.09
C LYS A 40 -7.47 -5.86 -3.13
N GLU A 41 -8.74 -5.56 -2.90
CA GLU A 41 -9.85 -5.92 -3.76
C GLU A 41 -9.72 -5.32 -5.17
N GLU A 42 -9.24 -4.07 -5.27
CA GLU A 42 -8.95 -3.43 -6.56
C GLU A 42 -7.83 -4.16 -7.31
N LEU A 43 -6.77 -4.55 -6.60
CA LEU A 43 -5.64 -5.31 -7.17
C LEU A 43 -6.07 -6.67 -7.73
N PHE A 44 -6.94 -7.39 -7.01
CA PHE A 44 -7.50 -8.65 -7.50
C PHE A 44 -8.40 -8.40 -8.72
N GLY A 45 -9.22 -7.34 -8.69
CA GLY A 45 -10.07 -6.96 -9.82
C GLY A 45 -9.28 -6.66 -11.10
N TYR A 46 -8.11 -6.02 -11.00
CA TYR A 46 -7.25 -5.77 -12.17
C TYR A 46 -6.70 -7.04 -12.83
N LEU A 47 -6.65 -8.14 -12.10
CA LEU A 47 -6.15 -9.43 -12.59
C LEU A 47 -7.27 -10.41 -12.98
N GLU A 48 -8.53 -10.03 -12.79
CA GLU A 48 -9.67 -10.89 -13.08
C GLU A 48 -9.67 -11.33 -14.54
N GLY A 49 -9.72 -12.65 -14.77
CA GLY A 49 -9.69 -13.25 -16.10
C GLY A 49 -8.34 -13.19 -16.83
N MET A 50 -7.30 -12.58 -16.22
CA MET A 50 -5.95 -12.48 -16.79
C MET A 50 -4.92 -13.33 -16.03
N ALA A 51 -5.18 -13.61 -14.75
CA ALA A 51 -4.26 -14.32 -13.90
C ALA A 51 -4.94 -15.43 -13.09
N GLU A 52 -4.14 -16.44 -12.75
CA GLU A 52 -4.47 -17.56 -11.88
C GLU A 52 -3.48 -17.60 -10.71
N ASP A 53 -3.78 -18.36 -9.66
CA ASP A 53 -2.90 -18.57 -8.50
C ASP A 53 -2.37 -17.26 -7.88
N ILE A 54 -3.28 -16.31 -7.63
CA ILE A 54 -2.92 -14.97 -7.12
C ILE A 54 -2.63 -15.03 -5.61
N GLU A 55 -1.41 -14.64 -5.23
CA GLU A 55 -0.97 -14.44 -3.86
C GLU A 55 -0.77 -12.96 -3.55
N TYR A 56 -1.41 -12.48 -2.48
CA TYR A 56 -1.24 -11.12 -1.96
C TYR A 56 -0.46 -11.16 -0.64
N LYS A 57 0.56 -10.31 -0.54
CA LYS A 57 1.33 -10.13 0.70
C LYS A 57 1.59 -8.67 0.99
N GLU A 58 1.11 -8.22 2.15
CA GLU A 58 1.40 -6.88 2.63
C GLU A 58 2.70 -6.84 3.44
N HIS A 59 3.49 -5.80 3.20
CA HIS A 59 4.71 -5.50 3.94
C HIS A 59 4.60 -4.09 4.53
N ILE A 60 3.86 -3.96 5.64
CA ILE A 60 3.67 -2.67 6.36
C ILE A 60 5.02 -2.04 6.71
N GLY A 61 5.96 -2.86 7.20
CA GLY A 61 7.34 -2.47 7.45
C GLY A 61 8.15 -2.16 6.20
N LEU A 62 7.57 -2.08 5.01
CA LEU A 62 8.21 -1.54 3.79
C LEU A 62 7.25 -0.60 3.04
N LEU A 63 6.09 -0.28 3.63
CA LEU A 63 5.04 0.55 3.05
C LEU A 63 4.66 0.12 1.62
N ARG A 64 4.58 -1.19 1.41
CA ARG A 64 4.26 -1.78 0.10
C ARG A 64 3.50 -3.08 0.27
N TRP A 65 2.81 -3.45 -0.78
CA TRP A 65 2.28 -4.79 -0.99
C TRP A 65 3.01 -5.45 -2.16
N ILE A 66 2.95 -6.77 -2.22
CA ILE A 66 3.43 -7.60 -3.32
C ILE A 66 2.27 -8.46 -3.78
N LEU A 67 2.08 -8.50 -5.09
CA LEU A 67 1.14 -9.39 -5.77
C LEU A 67 1.95 -10.34 -6.65
N ALA A 68 1.84 -11.63 -6.40
CA ALA A 68 2.43 -12.68 -7.23
C ALA A 68 1.30 -13.49 -7.87
N TYR A 69 1.44 -13.81 -9.15
CA TYR A 69 0.40 -14.51 -9.88
C TYR A 69 0.99 -15.25 -11.08
N ARG A 70 0.24 -16.21 -11.61
CA ARG A 70 0.56 -16.91 -12.86
C ARG A 70 -0.34 -16.39 -13.97
N VAL A 71 0.23 -16.19 -15.16
CA VAL A 71 -0.56 -15.92 -16.37
C VAL A 71 -0.88 -17.25 -17.04
N GLY A 72 -2.14 -17.42 -17.44
CA GLY A 72 -2.64 -18.59 -18.18
C GLY A 72 -2.50 -18.46 -19.69
#